data_AF-A0A838E2Q5-F1
#
_entry.id   AF-A0A838E2Q5-F1
#
_cell.length_a   1.000
_cell.length_b   1.000
_cell.length_c   1.000
_cell.angle_alpha   90.00
_cell.angle_beta   90.00
_cell.angle_gamma   90.00
#
_symmetry.space_group_name_H-M   'P 1'
#
loop_
_entity.id
_entity.type
_entity.pdbx_description
1 polymer ?
#
loop_
_entity_poly.entity_id
_entity_poly.type
_entity_poly.pdbx_seq_one_letter_code
_entity_poly.pdbx_strand_id
1 'polypeptide(L)'
;MAAKKVLRRFALSPARDIPMLIFLWRWKFAPTAVLWKRFFSKTAPHTAYNRLWSLGKSGILQRRVNKTGKHSVWTLTRLGFHVIQKYLPPLKSDNIESENLIHDLLVNAFHLGSGSTPLPESIELISEQELRAVDEDFLPKWIPNPKIENDGLYYHRPDGYWRVRHRGEQIAIALEIELSRQSIARYDEIIEFYRDHQEIVRILWAVKNLRLAKYLDHRIRETDKNENDAHNFLAVDDLILKGWKAKIIYGPEVGKTPASILGPSPDANSDDHLSSCFLDTRKQPYKSNAYSNPNSAGIFV
;
A
#
# COMPACT_ATOMS: atom_id res chain seq x y z
N MET A 1 27.21 -10.82 15.95
CA MET A 1 27.38 -12.26 16.27
C MET A 1 26.04 -13.00 16.51
N ALA A 2 25.06 -12.40 17.19
CA ALA A 2 23.75 -13.03 17.48
C ALA A 2 22.93 -13.41 16.22
N ALA A 3 22.87 -12.55 15.20
CA ALA A 3 22.12 -12.83 13.95
C ALA A 3 22.63 -14.09 13.21
N LYS A 4 23.97 -14.28 13.14
CA LYS A 4 24.59 -15.48 12.54
C LYS A 4 24.20 -16.78 13.28
N LYS A 5 23.96 -16.72 14.60
CA LYS A 5 23.58 -17.89 15.41
C LYS A 5 22.09 -18.25 15.24
N VAL A 6 21.21 -17.28 15.08
CA VAL A 6 19.78 -17.50 14.78
C VAL A 6 19.59 -18.08 13.37
N LEU A 7 20.31 -17.55 12.38
CA LEU A 7 20.25 -18.04 10.99
C LEU A 7 20.73 -19.49 10.84
N ARG A 8 21.67 -19.95 11.66
CA ARG A 8 22.19 -21.33 11.61
C ARG A 8 21.18 -22.41 12.00
N ARG A 9 20.06 -22.08 12.63
CA ARG A 9 19.00 -23.04 13.02
C ARG A 9 17.73 -22.94 12.20
N PHE A 10 17.62 -21.99 11.28
CA PHE A 10 16.35 -21.72 10.58
C PHE A 10 16.56 -21.54 9.09
N ALA A 11 16.25 -22.58 8.30
CA ALA A 11 16.31 -22.51 6.85
C ALA A 11 15.16 -21.64 6.31
N LEU A 12 15.51 -20.54 5.64
CA LEU A 12 14.58 -19.72 4.88
C LEU A 12 14.50 -20.26 3.45
N SER A 13 13.30 -20.47 2.95
CA SER A 13 13.06 -20.82 1.55
C SER A 13 13.38 -19.61 0.66
N PRO A 14 14.37 -19.69 -0.25
CA PRO A 14 14.69 -18.59 -1.16
C PRO A 14 13.53 -18.25 -2.09
N ALA A 15 12.74 -19.27 -2.48
CA ALA A 15 11.62 -19.11 -3.41
C ALA A 15 10.34 -18.54 -2.77
N ARG A 16 10.24 -18.52 -1.44
CA ARG A 16 9.02 -18.11 -0.73
C ARG A 16 9.28 -17.09 0.37
N ASP A 17 10.13 -17.46 1.33
CA ASP A 17 10.30 -16.64 2.53
C ASP A 17 11.04 -15.34 2.21
N ILE A 18 12.05 -15.37 1.35
CA ILE A 18 12.76 -14.15 0.95
C ILE A 18 11.84 -13.16 0.21
N PRO A 19 11.11 -13.55 -0.86
CA PRO A 19 10.12 -12.68 -1.50
C PRO A 19 9.05 -12.14 -0.54
N MET A 20 8.57 -12.98 0.39
CA MET A 20 7.60 -12.58 1.40
C MET A 20 8.15 -11.52 2.36
N LEU A 21 9.40 -11.68 2.80
CA LEU A 21 10.05 -10.70 3.68
C LEU A 21 10.32 -9.39 2.93
N ILE A 22 10.74 -9.43 1.66
CA ILE A 22 10.87 -8.23 0.81
C ILE A 22 9.52 -7.54 0.63
N PHE A 23 8.45 -8.30 0.41
CA PHE A 23 7.09 -7.78 0.36
C PHE A 23 6.70 -7.08 1.68
N LEU A 24 7.00 -7.68 2.82
CA LEU A 24 6.74 -7.06 4.13
C LEU A 24 7.59 -5.83 4.41
N TRP A 25 8.82 -5.75 3.88
CA TRP A 25 9.58 -4.50 3.90
C TRP A 25 8.86 -3.45 3.08
N ARG A 26 8.63 -3.75 1.80
CA ARG A 26 8.03 -2.83 0.82
C ARG A 26 6.68 -2.26 1.27
N TRP A 27 5.85 -3.08 1.91
CA TRP A 27 4.49 -2.70 2.32
C TRP A 27 4.35 -2.52 3.83
N LYS A 28 5.46 -2.54 4.58
CA LYS A 28 5.57 -2.44 6.05
C LYS A 28 4.91 -3.59 6.83
N PHE A 29 3.75 -4.08 6.41
CA PHE A 29 3.04 -5.18 7.04
C PHE A 29 2.01 -5.83 6.11
N ALA A 30 1.51 -7.00 6.49
CA ALA A 30 0.37 -7.64 5.84
C ALA A 30 -0.38 -8.60 6.79
N PRO A 31 -1.71 -8.76 6.62
CA PRO A 31 -2.45 -9.81 7.30
C PRO A 31 -2.05 -11.22 6.84
N THR A 32 -2.39 -12.23 7.64
CA THR A 32 -2.12 -13.63 7.31
C THR A 32 -2.81 -14.04 5.99
N ALA A 33 -4.02 -13.54 5.73
CA ALA A 33 -4.77 -13.87 4.52
C ALA A 33 -4.02 -13.44 3.24
N VAL A 34 -3.49 -12.21 3.22
CA VAL A 34 -2.68 -11.68 2.09
C VAL A 34 -1.43 -12.52 1.89
N LEU A 35 -0.68 -12.77 2.97
CA LEU A 35 0.56 -13.55 2.87
C LEU A 35 0.27 -14.97 2.39
N TRP A 36 -0.81 -15.59 2.87
CA TRP A 36 -1.22 -16.91 2.44
C TRP A 36 -1.57 -16.95 0.95
N LYS A 37 -2.47 -16.07 0.48
CA LYS A 37 -2.87 -16.03 -0.93
C LYS A 37 -1.67 -15.79 -1.84
N ARG A 38 -0.76 -14.89 -1.47
CA ARG A 38 0.36 -14.50 -2.33
C ARG A 38 1.53 -15.49 -2.34
N PHE A 39 1.89 -16.06 -1.19
CA PHE A 39 3.14 -16.85 -1.05
C PHE A 39 2.90 -18.32 -0.70
N PHE A 40 1.67 -18.70 -0.38
CA PHE A 40 1.32 -20.03 0.11
C PHE A 40 0.05 -20.59 -0.58
N SER A 41 -0.30 -20.08 -1.77
CA SER A 41 -1.53 -20.44 -2.51
C SER A 41 -1.72 -21.94 -2.74
N LYS A 42 -0.62 -22.70 -2.80
CA LYS A 42 -0.61 -24.17 -2.97
C LYS A 42 -0.70 -24.95 -1.66
N THR A 43 -0.92 -24.29 -0.54
CA THR A 43 -0.94 -24.91 0.80
C THR A 43 -2.16 -24.45 1.58
N ALA A 44 -2.51 -25.20 2.62
CA ALA A 44 -3.63 -24.82 3.49
C ALA A 44 -3.29 -23.55 4.31
N PRO A 45 -4.29 -22.69 4.60
CA PRO A 45 -4.10 -21.49 5.43
C PRO A 45 -3.40 -21.74 6.77
N HIS A 46 -3.69 -22.87 7.42
CA HIS A 46 -3.06 -23.22 8.70
C HIS A 46 -1.54 -23.46 8.55
N THR A 47 -1.09 -23.99 7.41
CA THR A 47 0.33 -24.21 7.10
C THR A 47 1.06 -22.88 6.97
N ALA A 48 0.46 -21.90 6.27
CA ALA A 48 0.98 -20.54 6.18
C ALA A 48 1.08 -19.89 7.56
N TYR A 49 0.01 -19.95 8.37
CA TYR A 49 0.02 -19.42 9.73
C TYR A 49 1.13 -20.04 10.60
N ASN A 50 1.30 -21.36 10.56
CA ASN A 50 2.34 -22.06 11.34
C ASN A 50 3.74 -21.62 10.90
N ARG A 51 3.96 -21.41 9.60
CA ARG A 51 5.24 -20.88 9.10
C ARG A 51 5.49 -19.45 9.58
N LEU A 52 4.51 -18.56 9.48
CA LEU A 52 4.62 -17.18 9.98
C LEU A 52 4.87 -17.13 11.48
N TRP A 53 4.17 -17.97 12.25
CA TRP A 53 4.38 -18.13 13.68
C TRP A 53 5.79 -18.61 14.02
N SER A 54 6.30 -19.58 13.25
CA SER A 54 7.67 -20.09 13.39
C SER A 54 8.72 -19.00 13.12
N LEU A 55 8.53 -18.19 12.07
CA LEU A 55 9.34 -17.00 11.79
C LEU A 55 9.22 -15.92 12.87
N GLY A 56 8.05 -15.83 13.51
CA GLY A 56 7.84 -14.99 14.69
C GLY A 56 8.67 -15.45 15.89
N LYS A 57 8.67 -16.76 16.17
CA LYS A 57 9.48 -17.36 17.25
C LYS A 57 10.97 -17.21 17.02
N SER A 58 11.44 -17.18 15.77
CA SER A 58 12.84 -16.90 15.45
C SER A 58 13.19 -15.41 15.48
N GLY A 59 12.23 -14.53 15.79
CA GLY A 59 12.42 -13.09 15.85
C GLY A 59 12.61 -12.43 14.48
N ILE A 60 12.30 -13.11 13.37
CA ILE A 60 12.37 -12.53 12.00
C ILE A 60 11.13 -11.69 11.72
N LEU A 61 9.97 -12.20 12.14
CA LEU A 61 8.70 -11.49 12.07
C LEU A 61 8.25 -11.09 13.46
N GLN A 62 7.41 -10.08 13.53
CA GLN A 62 6.61 -9.80 14.70
C GLN A 62 5.17 -9.58 14.28
N ARG A 63 4.29 -9.85 15.22
CA ARG A 63 2.87 -9.63 15.05
C ARG A 63 2.49 -8.32 15.72
N ARG A 64 2.06 -7.33 14.94
CA ARG A 64 1.45 -6.11 15.47
C ARG A 64 -0.03 -6.35 15.66
N VAL A 65 -0.56 -5.79 16.74
CA VAL A 65 -1.99 -5.78 17.03
C VAL A 65 -2.44 -4.36 17.30
N ASN A 66 -3.67 -4.04 16.94
CA ASN A 66 -4.26 -2.76 17.31
C ASN A 66 -4.59 -2.71 18.82
N LYS A 67 -5.05 -1.56 19.32
CA LYS A 67 -5.38 -1.35 20.74
C LYS A 67 -6.41 -2.36 21.28
N THR A 68 -7.32 -2.86 20.43
CA THR A 68 -8.35 -3.83 20.84
C THR A 68 -7.87 -5.29 20.79
N GLY A 69 -6.68 -5.56 20.24
CA GLY A 69 -6.14 -6.91 20.06
C GLY A 69 -6.86 -7.74 19.00
N LYS A 70 -7.94 -7.23 18.39
CA LYS A 70 -8.78 -7.95 17.42
C LYS A 70 -8.15 -8.02 16.04
N HIS A 71 -7.36 -6.99 15.70
CA HIS A 71 -6.77 -6.85 14.39
C HIS A 71 -5.27 -7.04 14.48
N SER A 72 -4.74 -7.89 13.61
CA SER A 72 -3.40 -8.39 13.68
C SER A 72 -2.77 -8.49 12.29
N VAL A 73 -1.56 -7.94 12.19
CA VAL A 73 -0.76 -7.97 10.98
C VAL A 73 0.65 -8.49 11.29
N TRP A 74 1.31 -9.03 10.28
CA TRP A 74 2.72 -9.39 10.34
C TRP A 74 3.57 -8.25 9.79
N THR A 75 4.68 -7.96 10.45
CA THR A 75 5.70 -7.00 10.01
C THR A 75 7.09 -7.56 10.28
N LEU A 76 8.10 -7.00 9.61
CA LEU A 76 9.48 -7.33 9.88
C LEU A 76 9.91 -6.84 11.27
N THR A 77 10.82 -7.58 11.89
CA THR A 77 11.66 -7.04 12.95
C THR A 77 12.94 -6.47 12.34
N ARG A 78 13.77 -5.80 13.16
CA ARG A 78 15.13 -5.41 12.76
C ARG A 78 15.97 -6.61 12.30
N LEU A 79 15.81 -7.77 12.94
CA LEU A 79 16.48 -8.99 12.51
C LEU A 79 15.96 -9.46 11.14
N GLY A 80 14.64 -9.45 10.93
CA GLY A 80 14.06 -9.83 9.64
C GLY A 80 14.48 -8.91 8.51
N PHE A 81 14.58 -7.60 8.76
CA PHE A 81 15.13 -6.64 7.82
C PHE A 81 16.60 -6.94 7.48
N HIS A 82 17.45 -7.17 8.49
CA HIS A 82 18.86 -7.49 8.26
C HIS A 82 19.05 -8.77 7.43
N VAL A 83 18.17 -9.76 7.58
CA VAL A 83 18.17 -10.98 6.77
C VAL A 83 17.98 -10.70 5.29
N ILE A 84 17.16 -9.72 4.94
CA ILE A 84 16.85 -9.39 3.55
C ILE A 84 17.65 -8.21 2.98
N GLN A 85 18.40 -7.48 3.81
CA GLN A 85 19.09 -6.24 3.42
C GLN A 85 19.93 -6.38 2.15
N LYS A 86 20.61 -7.52 1.98
CA LYS A 86 21.43 -7.82 0.79
C LYS A 86 20.64 -8.02 -0.51
N TYR A 87 19.31 -8.14 -0.44
CA TYR A 87 18.40 -8.28 -1.58
C TYR A 87 17.66 -6.97 -1.90
N LEU A 88 17.85 -5.94 -1.08
CA LEU A 88 17.24 -4.63 -1.27
C LEU A 88 18.16 -3.74 -2.12
N PRO A 89 17.62 -2.74 -2.83
CA PRO A 89 18.45 -1.69 -3.41
C PRO A 89 19.21 -0.93 -2.31
N PRO A 90 20.23 -0.14 -2.67
CA PRO A 90 20.86 0.79 -1.73
C PRO A 90 19.82 1.68 -1.05
N LEU A 91 19.98 1.81 0.27
CA LEU A 91 19.02 2.50 1.13
C LEU A 91 19.71 3.70 1.78
N LYS A 92 19.00 4.83 1.82
CA LYS A 92 19.38 6.00 2.62
C LYS A 92 18.86 5.95 4.05
N SER A 93 17.90 5.07 4.32
CA SER A 93 17.34 4.85 5.66
C SER A 93 16.98 3.40 5.91
N ASP A 94 17.36 2.90 7.09
CA ASP A 94 16.99 1.57 7.58
C ASP A 94 15.65 1.59 8.35
N ASN A 95 14.87 2.68 8.32
CA ASN A 95 13.59 2.73 9.02
C ASN A 95 12.54 1.85 8.32
N ILE A 96 12.01 0.87 9.05
CA ILE A 96 10.99 -0.09 8.59
C ILE A 96 9.65 0.09 9.30
N GLU A 97 9.55 1.09 10.18
CA GLU A 97 8.39 1.25 11.05
C GLU A 97 7.27 2.02 10.34
N SER A 98 6.05 1.54 10.57
CA SER A 98 4.80 2.22 10.24
C SER A 98 4.46 3.23 11.33
N GLU A 99 4.05 4.42 10.89
CA GLU A 99 3.60 5.53 11.74
C GLU A 99 2.11 5.37 12.10
N ASN A 100 1.29 4.94 11.14
CA ASN A 100 -0.12 4.69 11.33
C ASN A 100 -0.57 3.39 10.64
N LEU A 101 -0.79 2.35 11.46
CA LEU A 101 -1.17 1.02 10.99
C LEU A 101 -2.45 1.01 10.13
N ILE A 102 -3.44 1.85 10.42
CA ILE A 102 -4.72 1.84 9.70
C ILE A 102 -4.58 2.52 8.35
N HIS A 103 -3.92 3.69 8.34
CA HIS A 103 -3.64 4.41 7.09
C HIS A 103 -2.79 3.54 6.16
N ASP A 104 -1.65 3.01 6.62
CA ASP A 104 -0.78 2.14 5.82
C ASP A 104 -1.52 0.85 5.33
N LEU A 105 -2.50 0.32 6.09
CA LEU A 105 -3.31 -0.83 5.65
C LEU A 105 -4.21 -0.46 4.48
N LEU A 106 -4.82 0.73 4.53
CA LEU A 106 -5.65 1.25 3.46
C LEU A 106 -4.82 1.60 2.22
N VAL A 107 -3.65 2.20 2.41
CA VAL A 107 -2.66 2.42 1.34
C VAL A 107 -2.38 1.09 0.65
N ASN A 108 -1.93 0.07 1.39
CA ASN A 108 -1.60 -1.23 0.81
C ASN A 108 -2.79 -1.87 0.09
N ALA A 109 -3.98 -1.83 0.69
CA ALA A 109 -5.18 -2.42 0.11
C ALA A 109 -5.60 -1.73 -1.19
N PHE A 110 -5.51 -0.41 -1.26
CA PHE A 110 -5.82 0.32 -2.48
C PHE A 110 -4.69 0.16 -3.50
N HIS A 111 -3.43 0.25 -3.09
CA HIS A 111 -2.27 0.18 -3.98
C HIS A 111 -2.15 -1.18 -4.69
N LEU A 112 -2.45 -2.27 -3.97
CA LEU A 112 -2.29 -3.64 -4.46
C LEU A 112 -3.58 -4.32 -4.95
N GLY A 113 -4.75 -3.69 -4.79
CA GLY A 113 -6.03 -4.37 -5.03
C GLY A 113 -6.25 -5.51 -4.03
N SER A 114 -6.85 -6.63 -4.44
CA SER A 114 -7.08 -7.77 -3.52
C SER A 114 -5.78 -8.39 -2.99
N GLY A 115 -4.65 -8.14 -3.67
CA GLY A 115 -3.34 -8.70 -3.35
C GLY A 115 -3.19 -10.20 -3.56
N SER A 116 -4.23 -10.86 -4.08
CA SER A 116 -4.27 -12.30 -4.33
C SER A 116 -3.43 -12.70 -5.55
N THR A 117 -3.41 -11.86 -6.57
CA THR A 117 -2.69 -12.06 -7.83
C THR A 117 -1.55 -11.05 -8.00
N PRO A 118 -0.47 -11.42 -8.70
CA PRO A 118 0.49 -10.45 -9.19
C PRO A 118 -0.21 -9.40 -10.05
N LEU A 119 0.26 -8.16 -9.99
CA LEU A 119 -0.21 -7.14 -10.91
C LEU A 119 0.21 -7.47 -12.34
N PRO A 120 -0.58 -7.03 -13.35
CA PRO A 120 -0.15 -7.11 -14.74
C PRO A 120 1.22 -6.48 -14.95
N GLU A 121 2.04 -7.05 -15.84
CA GLU A 121 3.38 -6.51 -16.16
C GLU A 121 3.36 -5.06 -16.68
N SER A 122 2.18 -4.61 -17.16
CA SER A 122 1.96 -3.23 -17.59
C SER A 122 1.79 -2.23 -16.45
N ILE A 123 1.78 -2.67 -15.19
CA ILE A 123 1.62 -1.84 -14.00
C ILE A 123 2.87 -1.99 -13.13
N GLU A 124 3.65 -0.91 -13.03
CA GLU A 124 4.72 -0.81 -12.02
C GLU A 124 4.18 -0.08 -10.79
N LEU A 125 4.63 -0.46 -9.60
CA LEU A 125 4.30 0.23 -8.36
C LEU A 125 5.56 0.80 -7.71
N ILE A 126 5.42 1.85 -6.91
CA ILE A 126 6.39 2.31 -5.92
C ILE A 126 5.67 2.68 -4.64
N SER A 127 5.96 2.00 -3.52
CA SER A 127 5.31 2.25 -2.23
C SER A 127 5.93 3.45 -1.50
N GLU A 128 5.19 4.03 -0.54
CA GLU A 128 5.74 5.07 0.35
C GLU A 128 7.04 4.64 1.06
N GLN A 129 7.15 3.36 1.43
CA GLN A 129 8.38 2.83 2.04
C GLN A 129 9.57 2.90 1.07
N GLU A 130 9.35 2.57 -0.20
CA GLU A 130 10.40 2.66 -1.22
C GLU A 130 10.81 4.12 -1.40
N LEU A 131 9.85 5.04 -1.53
CA LEU A 131 10.10 6.49 -1.63
C LEU A 131 10.91 7.03 -0.45
N ARG A 132 10.68 6.50 0.76
CA ARG A 132 11.33 6.95 2.00
C ARG A 132 12.73 6.36 2.19
N ALA A 133 12.90 5.08 1.88
CA ALA A 133 14.08 4.32 2.31
C ALA A 133 15.11 4.12 1.20
N VAL A 134 14.68 4.01 -0.06
CA VAL A 134 15.57 3.79 -1.20
C VAL A 134 16.34 5.07 -1.49
N ASP A 135 17.62 4.92 -1.79
CA ASP A 135 18.45 6.01 -2.27
C ASP A 135 17.87 6.57 -3.58
N GLU A 136 17.85 7.88 -3.74
CA GLU A 136 17.20 8.58 -4.86
C GLU A 136 17.78 8.15 -6.21
N ASP A 137 19.08 7.88 -6.27
CA ASP A 137 19.76 7.42 -7.49
C ASP A 137 19.28 6.02 -7.95
N PHE A 138 18.62 5.28 -7.05
CA PHE A 138 18.10 3.94 -7.28
C PHE A 138 16.58 3.90 -7.41
N LEU A 139 15.89 5.03 -7.24
CA LEU A 139 14.48 5.13 -7.60
C LEU A 139 14.31 5.16 -9.12
N PRO A 140 13.19 4.64 -9.66
CA PRO A 140 12.93 4.74 -11.09
C PRO A 140 12.89 6.20 -11.55
N LYS A 141 13.51 6.51 -12.70
CA LYS A 141 13.58 7.87 -13.26
C LYS A 141 12.22 8.51 -13.58
N TRP A 142 11.15 7.72 -13.61
CA TRP A 142 9.78 8.21 -13.84
C TRP A 142 9.12 8.71 -12.55
N ILE A 143 9.70 8.41 -11.38
CA ILE A 143 9.29 9.01 -10.13
C ILE A 143 9.80 10.45 -10.13
N PRO A 144 8.92 11.44 -9.87
CA PRO A 144 9.33 12.82 -9.71
C PRO A 144 10.47 12.90 -8.71
N ASN A 145 11.60 13.49 -9.13
CA ASN A 145 12.70 13.72 -8.21
C ASN A 145 12.25 14.84 -7.27
N PRO A 146 12.05 14.58 -5.96
CA PRO A 146 11.74 15.64 -5.02
C PRO A 146 13.03 16.42 -4.86
N LYS A 147 13.28 17.39 -5.75
CA LYS A 147 14.43 18.26 -5.63
C LYS A 147 14.43 18.84 -4.23
N ILE A 148 15.52 18.57 -3.52
CA ILE A 148 15.83 19.14 -2.23
C ILE A 148 16.00 20.64 -2.43
N GLU A 149 14.90 21.41 -2.34
CA GLU A 149 14.99 22.85 -2.16
C GLU A 149 15.25 23.12 -0.68
N ASN A 150 16.53 23.27 -0.36
CA ASN A 150 17.08 23.70 0.93
C ASN A 150 16.75 22.77 2.13
N ASP A 151 17.77 22.11 2.69
CA ASP A 151 17.77 21.39 3.98
C ASP A 151 17.25 19.92 4.03
N GLY A 152 17.12 19.24 2.89
CA GLY A 152 16.91 17.78 2.87
C GLY A 152 15.51 17.31 3.29
N LEU A 153 14.53 18.21 3.29
CA LEU A 153 13.12 17.88 3.52
C LEU A 153 12.39 17.65 2.19
N TYR A 154 11.64 16.55 2.13
CA TYR A 154 10.70 16.32 1.05
C TYR A 154 9.57 17.35 1.13
N TYR A 155 9.38 18.11 0.06
CA TYR A 155 8.26 19.05 -0.09
C TYR A 155 6.91 18.33 0.11
N HIS A 156 6.76 17.17 -0.52
CA HIS A 156 5.68 16.22 -0.27
C HIS A 156 6.10 14.81 -0.69
N ARG A 157 5.52 13.78 -0.06
CA ARG A 157 5.72 12.38 -0.41
C ARG A 157 4.35 11.71 -0.52
N PRO A 158 3.92 11.31 -1.71
CA PRO A 158 2.66 10.58 -1.86
C PRO A 158 2.70 9.23 -1.15
N ASP A 159 1.52 8.70 -0.85
CA ASP A 159 1.38 7.37 -0.22
C ASP A 159 1.80 6.22 -1.16
N GLY A 160 1.95 6.53 -2.45
CA GLY A 160 2.52 5.62 -3.43
C GLY A 160 2.30 6.09 -4.86
N TYR A 161 2.91 5.37 -5.80
CA TYR A 161 2.74 5.60 -7.22
C TYR A 161 2.40 4.32 -7.99
N TRP A 162 1.66 4.51 -9.07
CA TRP A 162 1.56 3.57 -10.19
C TRP A 162 2.23 4.16 -11.41
N ARG A 163 2.89 3.31 -12.20
CA ARG A 163 3.21 3.59 -13.60
C ARG A 163 2.37 2.67 -14.47
N VAL A 164 1.60 3.24 -15.38
CA VAL A 164 0.69 2.48 -16.23
C VAL A 164 0.79 2.93 -17.69
N ARG A 165 0.46 2.02 -18.61
CA ARG A 165 0.35 2.37 -20.02
C ARG A 165 -1.04 2.91 -20.33
N HIS A 166 -1.13 4.16 -20.75
CA HIS A 166 -2.37 4.80 -21.20
C HIS A 166 -2.22 5.30 -22.63
N ARG A 167 -3.09 4.85 -23.56
CA ARG A 167 -3.05 5.24 -24.99
C ARG A 167 -1.67 5.06 -25.67
N GLY A 168 -0.89 4.09 -25.21
CA GLY A 168 0.45 3.78 -25.73
C GLY A 168 1.59 4.47 -24.98
N GLU A 169 1.30 5.46 -24.14
CA GLU A 169 2.29 6.20 -23.35
C GLU A 169 2.36 5.67 -21.92
N GLN A 170 3.51 5.80 -21.26
CA GLN A 170 3.67 5.49 -19.85
C GLN A 170 3.39 6.74 -19.03
N ILE A 171 2.43 6.66 -18.11
CA ILE A 171 2.04 7.77 -17.24
C ILE A 171 2.25 7.39 -15.77
N ALA A 172 2.58 8.39 -14.94
CA ALA A 172 2.63 8.24 -13.49
C ALA A 172 1.28 8.66 -12.88
N ILE A 173 0.83 7.90 -11.89
CA ILE A 173 -0.39 8.17 -11.13
C ILE A 173 -0.04 8.09 -9.65
N ALA A 174 -0.37 9.12 -8.88
CA ALA A 174 -0.12 9.16 -7.44
C ALA A 174 -1.31 8.66 -6.62
N LEU A 175 -1.01 8.13 -5.44
CA LEU A 175 -1.95 7.70 -4.41
C LEU A 175 -1.91 8.65 -3.21
N GLU A 176 -3.08 9.05 -2.74
CA GLU A 176 -3.25 9.77 -1.47
C GLU A 176 -4.39 9.15 -0.65
N ILE A 177 -4.18 8.94 0.64
CA ILE A 177 -5.21 8.49 1.57
C ILE A 177 -5.43 9.58 2.62
N GLU A 178 -6.63 10.17 2.63
CA GLU A 178 -7.00 11.23 3.57
C GLU A 178 -8.23 10.84 4.41
N LEU A 179 -8.00 10.54 5.68
CA LEU A 179 -9.06 10.10 6.61
C LEU A 179 -9.57 11.23 7.51
N SER A 180 -8.81 12.31 7.62
CA SER A 180 -9.11 13.47 8.45
C SER A 180 -8.83 14.77 7.70
N ARG A 181 -9.04 15.92 8.31
CA ARG A 181 -8.57 17.17 7.72
C ARG A 181 -7.19 17.49 8.26
N GLN A 182 -6.27 17.84 7.37
CA GLN A 182 -4.99 18.42 7.71
C GLN A 182 -5.10 19.95 7.77
N SER A 183 -4.00 20.62 8.12
CA SER A 183 -3.95 22.08 8.11
C SER A 183 -4.02 22.59 6.67
N ILE A 184 -4.47 23.84 6.53
CA ILE A 184 -4.54 24.51 5.22
C ILE A 184 -3.15 24.57 4.57
N ALA A 185 -2.13 25.00 5.32
CA ALA A 185 -0.75 25.07 4.84
C ALA A 185 -0.26 23.73 4.30
N ARG A 186 -0.62 22.62 4.97
CA ARG A 186 -0.23 21.29 4.51
C ARG A 186 -0.91 20.89 3.20
N TYR A 187 -2.16 21.31 2.98
CA TYR A 187 -2.80 21.09 1.69
C TYR A 187 -2.18 21.96 0.60
N ASP A 188 -1.84 23.22 0.90
CA ASP A 188 -1.18 24.11 -0.05
C ASP A 188 0.16 23.50 -0.50
N GLU A 189 0.98 22.96 0.42
CA GLU A 189 2.21 22.21 0.09
C GLU A 189 1.96 21.03 -0.86
N ILE A 190 0.92 20.22 -0.60
CA ILE A 190 0.59 19.07 -1.45
C ILE A 190 0.16 19.53 -2.85
N ILE A 191 -0.64 20.59 -2.93
CA ILE A 191 -1.13 21.14 -4.20
C ILE A 191 0.03 21.70 -5.01
N GLU A 192 0.90 22.49 -4.38
CA GLU A 192 2.10 23.03 -5.03
C GLU A 192 3.03 21.92 -5.52
N PHE A 193 3.18 20.84 -4.75
CA PHE A 193 3.96 19.68 -5.20
C PHE A 193 3.42 19.11 -6.51
N TYR A 194 2.12 18.84 -6.58
CA TYR A 194 1.53 18.23 -7.78
C TYR A 194 1.54 19.19 -8.97
N ARG A 195 1.39 20.49 -8.73
CA ARG A 195 1.54 21.53 -9.74
C ARG A 195 2.94 21.55 -10.37
N ASP A 196 3.97 21.37 -9.56
CA ASP A 196 5.33 21.46 -10.03
C ASP A 196 5.82 20.15 -10.71
N HIS A 197 5.03 19.07 -10.65
CA HIS A 197 5.36 17.74 -11.19
C HIS A 197 4.31 17.22 -12.18
N GLN A 198 4.23 17.89 -13.34
CA GLN A 198 3.28 17.60 -14.42
C GLN A 198 3.40 16.19 -15.04
N GLU A 199 4.49 15.47 -14.77
CA GLU A 199 4.62 14.06 -15.14
C GLU A 199 3.62 13.15 -14.39
N ILE A 200 3.04 13.64 -13.27
CA ILE A 200 1.99 12.97 -12.52
C ILE A 200 0.64 13.33 -13.14
N VAL A 201 0.18 12.49 -14.07
CA VAL A 201 -1.00 12.79 -14.90
C VAL A 201 -2.31 12.69 -14.12
N ARG A 202 -2.36 11.90 -13.04
CA ARG A 202 -3.54 11.72 -12.19
C ARG A 202 -3.14 11.53 -10.73
N ILE A 203 -3.99 12.00 -9.82
CA ILE A 203 -3.92 11.70 -8.39
C ILE A 203 -5.22 11.03 -7.96
N LEU A 204 -5.11 9.82 -7.39
CA LEU A 204 -6.23 9.09 -6.82
C LEU A 204 -6.25 9.26 -5.31
N TRP A 205 -7.25 9.99 -4.82
CA TRP A 205 -7.49 10.24 -3.41
C TRP A 205 -8.51 9.23 -2.86
N ALA A 206 -8.15 8.45 -1.86
CA ALA A 206 -9.12 7.77 -1.02
C ALA A 206 -9.47 8.65 0.18
N VAL A 207 -10.71 9.14 0.23
CA VAL A 207 -11.17 10.03 1.29
C VAL A 207 -12.25 9.41 2.13
N LYS A 208 -12.38 9.88 3.38
CA LYS A 208 -13.44 9.40 4.28
C LYS A 208 -14.85 9.53 3.70
N ASN A 209 -15.15 10.62 3.01
CA ASN A 209 -16.48 10.87 2.44
C ASN A 209 -16.47 12.01 1.39
N LEU A 210 -17.60 12.18 0.69
CA LEU A 210 -17.80 13.24 -0.31
C LEU A 210 -17.61 14.66 0.23
N ARG A 211 -17.92 14.90 1.52
CA ARG A 211 -17.74 16.23 2.12
C ARG A 211 -16.25 16.60 2.18
N LEU A 212 -15.40 15.64 2.50
CA LEU A 212 -13.95 15.83 2.48
C LEU A 212 -13.42 15.99 1.05
N ALA A 213 -13.90 15.19 0.08
CA ALA A 213 -13.54 15.35 -1.33
C ALA A 213 -13.80 16.78 -1.83
N LYS A 214 -15.02 17.30 -1.60
CA LYS A 214 -15.41 18.66 -2.02
C LYS A 214 -14.57 19.73 -1.33
N TYR A 215 -14.20 19.51 -0.07
CA TYR A 215 -13.33 20.44 0.66
C TYR A 215 -11.93 20.48 0.04
N LEU A 216 -11.34 19.33 -0.27
CA LEU A 216 -10.03 19.26 -0.92
C LEU A 216 -10.03 19.89 -2.32
N ASP A 217 -11.01 19.56 -3.16
CA ASP A 217 -11.17 20.17 -4.49
C ASP A 217 -11.35 21.69 -4.42
N HIS A 218 -12.15 22.18 -3.48
CA HIS A 218 -12.26 23.62 -3.26
C HIS A 218 -10.91 24.25 -2.93
N ARG A 219 -10.10 23.62 -2.06
CA ARG A 219 -8.75 24.09 -1.74
C ARG A 219 -7.81 24.04 -2.94
N ILE A 220 -7.83 22.95 -3.71
CA ILE A 220 -7.07 22.81 -4.96
C ILE A 220 -7.38 23.99 -5.89
N ARG A 221 -8.66 24.30 -6.12
CA ARG A 221 -9.06 25.42 -7.00
C ARG A 221 -8.68 26.80 -6.49
N GLU A 222 -8.58 26.98 -5.17
CA GLU A 222 -8.16 28.25 -4.58
C GLU A 222 -6.65 28.47 -4.74
N THR A 223 -5.85 27.41 -4.60
CA THR A 223 -4.38 27.46 -4.67
C THR A 223 -3.86 27.32 -6.10
N ASP A 224 -4.54 26.52 -6.93
CA ASP A 224 -4.22 26.27 -8.33
C ASP A 224 -5.47 26.41 -9.23
N LYS A 225 -5.52 27.51 -9.95
CA LYS A 225 -6.65 27.82 -10.85
C LYS A 225 -6.62 27.03 -12.16
N ASN A 226 -5.49 26.41 -12.51
CA ASN A 226 -5.27 25.81 -13.83
C ASN A 226 -5.25 24.27 -13.81
N GLU A 227 -5.07 23.62 -12.65
CA GLU A 227 -4.77 22.17 -12.60
C GLU A 227 -5.75 21.28 -11.83
N ASN A 228 -7.02 21.64 -11.77
CA ASN A 228 -8.01 20.80 -11.09
C ASN A 228 -8.33 19.47 -11.82
N ASP A 229 -7.69 19.19 -12.96
CA ASP A 229 -8.04 18.08 -13.84
C ASP A 229 -7.31 16.76 -13.54
N ALA A 230 -6.37 16.76 -12.59
CA ALA A 230 -5.64 15.55 -12.19
C ALA A 230 -6.26 14.84 -10.97
N HIS A 231 -6.97 15.57 -10.10
CA HIS A 231 -7.41 15.09 -8.78
C HIS A 231 -8.75 14.35 -8.84
N ASN A 232 -8.75 13.07 -8.43
CA ASN A 232 -9.92 12.21 -8.47
C ASN A 232 -10.14 11.54 -7.11
N PHE A 233 -11.37 11.59 -6.59
CA PHE A 233 -11.68 11.19 -5.23
C PHE A 233 -12.58 9.97 -5.17
N LEU A 234 -12.23 9.01 -4.32
CA LEU A 234 -12.99 7.80 -4.01
C LEU A 234 -13.34 7.77 -2.52
N ALA A 235 -14.52 7.25 -2.19
CA ALA A 235 -14.84 6.98 -0.79
C ALA A 235 -14.08 5.74 -0.30
N VAL A 236 -13.46 5.83 0.88
CA VAL A 236 -12.78 4.70 1.54
C VAL A 236 -13.72 3.52 1.73
N ASP A 237 -14.96 3.75 2.17
CA ASP A 237 -15.94 2.66 2.38
C ASP A 237 -16.26 1.92 1.07
N ASP A 238 -16.36 2.65 -0.04
CA ASP A 238 -16.57 2.04 -1.35
C ASP A 238 -15.35 1.24 -1.81
N LEU A 239 -14.14 1.76 -1.55
CA LEU A 239 -12.89 1.04 -1.85
C LEU A 239 -12.80 -0.25 -1.04
N ILE A 240 -13.11 -0.22 0.26
CA ILE A 240 -13.12 -1.40 1.13
C ILE A 240 -14.03 -2.51 0.58
N LEU A 241 -15.21 -2.12 0.08
CA LEU A 241 -16.22 -3.06 -0.42
C LEU A 241 -15.94 -3.54 -1.85
N LYS A 242 -15.50 -2.63 -2.73
CA LYS A 242 -15.47 -2.84 -4.19
C LYS A 242 -14.05 -2.90 -4.76
N GLY A 243 -13.03 -2.58 -3.98
CA GLY A 243 -11.64 -2.46 -4.42
C GLY A 243 -11.52 -1.54 -5.63
N TRP A 244 -10.78 -1.97 -6.65
CA TRP A 244 -10.61 -1.20 -7.89
C TRP A 244 -11.88 -1.09 -8.76
N LYS A 245 -13.00 -1.69 -8.35
CA LYS A 245 -14.33 -1.48 -8.95
C LYS A 245 -15.08 -0.32 -8.29
N ALA A 246 -14.54 0.29 -7.23
CA ALA A 246 -15.10 1.49 -6.62
C ALA A 246 -15.16 2.63 -7.64
N LYS A 247 -16.24 3.41 -7.61
CA LYS A 247 -16.40 4.55 -8.53
C LYS A 247 -15.80 5.81 -7.91
N ILE A 248 -15.22 6.63 -8.77
CA ILE A 248 -14.82 7.99 -8.43
C ILE A 248 -16.09 8.79 -8.14
N ILE A 249 -16.16 9.34 -6.92
CA ILE A 249 -17.31 10.07 -6.40
C ILE A 249 -17.20 11.58 -6.65
N TYR A 250 -16.00 12.06 -6.96
CA TYR A 250 -15.74 13.48 -7.23
C TYR A 250 -14.47 13.67 -8.06
N GLY A 251 -14.41 14.73 -8.86
CA GLY A 251 -13.30 15.03 -9.77
C GLY A 251 -13.64 14.84 -11.27
N PRO A 252 -12.66 14.97 -12.17
CA PRO A 252 -12.85 14.92 -13.61
C PRO A 252 -13.31 13.57 -14.15
N GLU A 253 -12.90 12.48 -13.50
CA GLU A 253 -13.17 11.10 -13.94
C GLU A 253 -14.35 10.48 -13.15
N VAL A 254 -15.30 11.29 -12.66
CA VAL A 254 -16.47 10.82 -11.90
C VAL A 254 -17.20 9.69 -12.62
N GLY A 255 -17.55 8.65 -11.87
CA GLY A 255 -18.22 7.46 -12.36
C GLY A 255 -17.28 6.39 -12.95
N LYS A 256 -16.04 6.75 -13.32
CA LYS A 256 -14.99 5.79 -13.68
C LYS A 256 -14.45 5.06 -12.44
N THR A 257 -13.70 3.99 -12.66
CA THR A 257 -13.11 3.16 -11.60
C THR A 257 -11.58 3.15 -11.68
N PRO A 258 -10.85 2.84 -10.59
CA PRO A 258 -9.41 2.64 -10.65
C PRO A 258 -9.01 1.61 -11.71
N ALA A 259 -9.75 0.51 -11.87
CA ALA A 259 -9.48 -0.47 -12.92
C ALA A 259 -9.59 0.09 -14.35
N SER A 260 -10.44 1.10 -14.58
CA SER A 260 -10.52 1.75 -15.90
C SER A 260 -9.38 2.73 -16.17
N ILE A 261 -8.72 3.21 -15.12
CA ILE A 261 -7.63 4.21 -15.20
C ILE A 261 -6.27 3.52 -15.20
N LEU A 262 -6.06 2.59 -14.27
CA LEU A 262 -4.81 1.86 -14.06
C LEU A 262 -4.61 0.71 -15.04
N GLY A 263 -5.69 0.28 -15.71
CA GLY A 263 -5.72 -0.93 -16.53
C GLY A 263 -6.38 -2.11 -15.82
N PRO A 264 -6.51 -3.27 -16.49
CA PRO A 264 -7.31 -4.39 -16.02
C PRO A 264 -6.92 -4.74 -14.58
N SER A 265 -7.92 -4.78 -13.71
CA SER A 265 -7.70 -5.14 -12.31
C SER A 265 -7.08 -6.55 -12.25
N PRO A 266 -6.10 -6.79 -11.35
CA PRO A 266 -5.66 -8.14 -11.01
C PRO A 266 -6.83 -9.06 -10.62
N ASP A 267 -7.96 -8.46 -10.23
CA ASP A 267 -9.17 -9.10 -9.73
C ASP A 267 -10.35 -9.02 -10.71
N ALA A 268 -10.11 -8.69 -11.98
CA ALA A 268 -11.19 -8.51 -12.96
C ALA A 268 -12.14 -9.71 -13.03
N ASN A 269 -11.60 -10.92 -12.79
CA ASN A 269 -12.32 -12.19 -12.83
C ASN A 269 -12.53 -12.84 -11.44
N SER A 270 -12.10 -12.21 -10.36
CA SER A 270 -12.25 -12.79 -9.01
C SER A 270 -13.30 -12.03 -8.20
N ASP A 271 -14.12 -12.76 -7.46
CA ASP A 271 -15.02 -12.22 -6.42
C ASP A 271 -14.26 -11.84 -5.13
N ASP A 272 -12.94 -11.72 -5.19
CA ASP A 272 -12.11 -11.36 -4.05
C ASP A 272 -12.28 -9.88 -3.70
N HIS A 273 -12.95 -9.62 -2.57
CA HIS A 273 -13.09 -8.29 -2.00
C HIS A 273 -11.85 -7.90 -1.17
N LEU A 274 -11.49 -6.61 -1.10
CA LEU A 274 -10.39 -6.13 -0.23
C LEU A 274 -10.61 -6.55 1.23
N SER A 275 -11.88 -6.51 1.66
CA SER A 275 -12.34 -6.96 2.97
C SER A 275 -11.94 -8.41 3.30
N SER A 276 -11.84 -9.28 2.29
CA SER A 276 -11.51 -10.70 2.43
C SER A 276 -9.99 -10.99 2.49
N CYS A 277 -9.15 -10.01 2.13
CA CYS A 277 -7.70 -10.15 2.05
C CYS A 277 -6.98 -9.18 2.97
N PHE A 278 -6.78 -7.93 2.51
CA PHE A 278 -5.98 -6.92 3.20
C PHE A 278 -6.61 -6.44 4.51
N LEU A 279 -7.93 -6.52 4.63
CA LEU A 279 -8.63 -6.10 5.83
C LEU A 279 -9.05 -7.28 6.71
N ASP A 280 -8.82 -8.52 6.27
CA ASP A 280 -8.92 -9.71 7.11
C ASP A 280 -7.72 -9.78 8.06
N THR A 281 -7.82 -8.95 9.09
CA THR A 281 -6.83 -8.79 10.16
C THR A 281 -7.08 -9.71 11.33
N ARG A 282 -7.92 -10.75 11.18
CA ARG A 282 -8.15 -11.71 12.28
C ARG A 282 -6.86 -12.46 12.60
N LYS A 283 -6.68 -12.79 13.88
CA LYS A 283 -5.51 -13.53 14.36
C LYS A 283 -5.37 -14.93 13.72
N GLN A 284 -6.47 -15.63 13.55
CA GLN A 284 -6.53 -17.00 13.01
C GLN A 284 -7.69 -17.11 12.01
N PRO A 285 -7.57 -16.51 10.82
CA PRO A 285 -8.70 -16.41 9.89
C PRO A 285 -9.17 -17.78 9.40
N TYR A 286 -8.29 -18.79 9.42
CA TYR A 286 -8.63 -20.19 9.10
C TYR A 286 -9.56 -20.89 10.09
N LYS A 287 -9.77 -20.34 11.30
CA LYS A 287 -10.70 -20.90 12.29
C LYS A 287 -12.10 -20.30 12.23
N SER A 288 -12.28 -19.20 11.51
CA SER A 288 -13.59 -18.55 11.38
C SER A 288 -14.32 -19.08 10.15
N ASN A 289 -15.59 -19.45 10.33
CA ASN A 289 -16.49 -19.81 9.22
C ASN A 289 -16.69 -18.67 8.20
N ALA A 290 -16.27 -17.46 8.53
CA ALA A 290 -16.37 -16.27 7.71
C ALA A 290 -15.66 -16.32 6.34
N TYR A 291 -14.82 -17.31 6.06
CA TYR A 291 -14.35 -17.55 4.68
C TYR A 291 -15.50 -17.91 3.73
N SER A 292 -16.65 -18.37 4.24
CA SER A 292 -17.87 -18.59 3.45
C SER A 292 -18.83 -17.39 3.45
N ASN A 293 -18.51 -16.28 4.13
CA ASN A 293 -19.36 -15.08 4.13
C ASN A 293 -18.54 -13.77 4.22
N PRO A 294 -18.26 -13.09 3.09
CA PRO A 294 -17.42 -11.88 3.02
C PRO A 294 -17.95 -10.69 3.81
N ASN A 295 -19.26 -10.65 4.14
CA ASN A 295 -19.87 -9.60 4.96
C ASN A 295 -19.55 -9.72 6.46
N SER A 296 -18.88 -10.80 6.88
CA SER A 296 -18.50 -11.04 8.28
C SER A 296 -17.04 -10.69 8.61
N ALA A 297 -16.29 -10.18 7.63
CA ALA A 297 -15.02 -9.52 7.93
C ALA A 297 -15.32 -8.36 8.88
N GLY A 298 -14.70 -8.34 10.06
CA GLY A 298 -14.83 -7.20 10.98
C GLY A 298 -14.19 -5.99 10.30
N ILE A 299 -14.99 -5.22 9.56
CA ILE A 299 -14.54 -4.04 8.85
C ILE A 299 -14.18 -3.00 9.91
N PHE A 300 -13.00 -2.39 9.75
CA PHE A 300 -12.62 -1.21 10.50
C PHE A 300 -13.58 -0.08 10.14
N VAL A 301 -14.54 0.20 11.04
CA VAL A 301 -15.24 1.49 11.12
C VAL A 301 -15.11 1.98 12.55
#